data_AF-A0A370DJ90-F1
#
_entry.id   AF-A0A370DJ90-F1
#
_cell.length_a   1.000
_cell.length_b   1.000
_cell.length_c   1.000
_cell.angle_alpha   90.00
_cell.angle_beta   90.00
_cell.angle_gamma   90.00
#
_symmetry.space_group_name_H-M   'P 1'
#
loop_
_entity.id
_entity.type
_entity.pdbx_description
1 polymer ?
#
loop_
_entity_poly.entity_id
_entity_poly.type
_entity_poly.pdbx_seq_one_letter_code
_entity_poly.pdbx_strand_id
1 'polypeptide(L)'
;MKLYINTKAHGARLLQIILLSCLMILSLTGHAKKQDISKGNLQKIFNDELSFIKDSEHLAVDELWALKNISELTNDNKLKKLIKERAEAVSGDPFLLLLDPEASRISLSSDMGIGGQKLFNFMSAPFGEPEKRAISYVNQFMEYKATGYILTHQFFVLEWAIQTGLISADNYSLKKLELLTRIYDEQTKDNFFSDLYAERVTILFKYADVDFEDQKKWMSMIVQMRKSSGGWGLFERRETFDGQDAVIKPGDVHTRVLIIWAIQMYMDML
;
A
#
# COMPACT_ATOMS: atom_id res chain seq x y z
N MET A 1 40.96 -14.72 48.61
CA MET A 1 39.53 -14.44 48.83
C MET A 1 38.72 -15.44 48.01
N LYS A 2 38.05 -16.43 48.62
CA LYS A 2 37.21 -17.42 47.91
C LYS A 2 35.77 -16.92 47.91
N LEU A 3 35.21 -16.67 46.73
CA LEU A 3 33.79 -16.31 46.53
C LEU A 3 32.95 -17.59 46.42
N TYR A 4 32.06 -17.81 47.38
CA TYR A 4 31.01 -18.83 47.31
C TYR A 4 29.78 -18.23 46.63
N ILE A 5 29.45 -18.72 45.43
CA ILE A 5 28.20 -18.38 44.74
C ILE A 5 27.12 -19.37 45.21
N ASN A 6 26.09 -18.85 45.86
CA ASN A 6 24.96 -19.62 46.37
C ASN A 6 23.98 -19.93 45.22
N THR A 7 24.08 -21.13 44.64
CA THR A 7 23.34 -21.56 43.45
C THR A 7 21.89 -21.96 43.68
N LYS A 8 21.42 -22.04 44.94
CA LYS A 8 20.06 -22.55 45.24
C LYS A 8 18.94 -21.51 45.10
N ALA A 9 19.24 -20.21 45.12
CA ALA A 9 18.23 -19.14 45.00
C ALA A 9 17.92 -18.72 43.54
N HIS A 10 18.72 -19.15 42.55
CA HIS A 10 18.52 -18.78 41.14
C HIS A 10 17.61 -19.75 40.38
N GLY A 11 17.54 -21.03 40.78
CA GLY A 11 16.69 -22.02 40.10
C GLY A 11 15.19 -21.72 40.22
N ALA A 12 14.73 -21.26 41.38
CA ALA A 12 13.30 -20.98 41.61
C ALA A 12 12.80 -19.73 40.85
N ARG A 13 13.63 -18.69 40.73
CA ARG A 13 13.28 -17.48 39.95
C ARG A 13 13.28 -17.73 38.45
N LEU A 14 14.20 -18.57 37.95
CA LEU A 14 14.24 -18.93 36.53
C LEU A 14 13.00 -19.74 36.11
N LEU A 15 12.56 -20.68 36.96
CA LEU A 15 11.35 -21.47 36.71
C LEU A 15 10.08 -20.61 36.70
N GLN A 16 10.00 -19.61 37.59
CA GLN A 16 8.87 -18.67 37.67
C GLN A 16 8.77 -17.75 36.45
N ILE A 17 9.92 -17.30 35.92
CA ILE A 17 9.98 -16.50 34.66
C ILE A 17 9.58 -17.36 33.47
N ILE A 18 10.02 -18.62 33.39
CA ILE A 18 9.64 -19.55 32.31
C ILE A 18 8.14 -19.86 32.36
N LEU A 19 7.57 -20.12 33.54
CA LEU A 19 6.13 -20.36 33.72
C LEU A 19 5.27 -19.14 33.38
N LEU A 20 5.68 -17.92 33.77
CA LEU A 20 5.00 -16.67 33.39
C LEU A 20 5.10 -16.41 31.88
N SER A 21 6.23 -16.73 31.26
CA SER A 21 6.41 -16.62 29.81
C SER A 21 5.52 -17.62 29.05
N CYS A 22 5.42 -18.87 29.51
CA CYS A 22 4.53 -19.87 28.93
C CYS A 22 3.04 -19.53 29.13
N LEU A 23 2.66 -18.95 30.27
CA LEU A 23 1.29 -18.49 30.52
C LEU A 23 0.91 -17.26 29.70
N MET A 24 1.84 -16.33 29.43
CA MET A 24 1.60 -15.25 28.48
C MET A 24 1.45 -15.76 27.05
N ILE A 25 2.29 -16.72 26.62
CA ILE A 25 2.18 -17.35 25.29
C ILE A 25 0.84 -18.09 25.16
N LEU A 26 0.37 -18.78 26.20
CA LEU A 26 -0.93 -19.46 26.18
C LEU A 26 -2.13 -18.50 26.24
N SER A 27 -2.02 -17.34 26.92
CA SER A 27 -3.10 -16.32 26.88
C SER A 27 -3.18 -15.58 25.54
N LEU A 28 -2.08 -15.54 24.77
CA LEU A 28 -2.04 -15.00 23.41
C LEU A 28 -2.48 -16.02 22.34
N THR A 29 -2.61 -17.30 22.70
CA THR A 29 -3.29 -18.32 21.87
C THR A 29 -4.81 -18.35 22.11
N GLY A 30 -5.38 -17.23 22.58
CA GLY A 30 -6.82 -16.99 22.46
C GLY A 30 -7.21 -17.30 21.02
N HIS A 31 -8.11 -18.27 20.85
CA HIS A 31 -8.47 -18.83 19.55
C HIS A 31 -8.62 -17.70 18.55
N ALA A 32 -7.66 -17.57 17.62
CA ALA A 32 -7.76 -16.63 16.53
C ALA A 32 -9.05 -16.99 15.82
N LYS A 33 -10.12 -16.24 16.12
CA LYS A 33 -11.45 -16.50 15.59
C LYS A 33 -11.26 -16.47 14.09
N LYS A 34 -11.54 -17.59 13.41
CA LYS A 34 -11.44 -17.66 11.94
C LYS A 34 -12.15 -16.43 11.41
N GLN A 35 -11.39 -15.57 10.74
CA GLN A 35 -11.94 -14.33 10.23
C GLN A 35 -12.96 -14.67 9.16
N ASP A 36 -14.13 -14.05 9.26
CA ASP A 36 -15.19 -14.25 8.28
C ASP A 36 -14.86 -13.44 7.03
N ILE A 37 -14.21 -14.07 6.07
CA ILE A 37 -13.95 -13.51 4.75
C ILE A 37 -15.03 -13.90 3.73
N SER A 38 -16.24 -14.24 4.20
CA SER A 38 -17.37 -14.49 3.30
C SER A 38 -17.76 -13.21 2.56
N LYS A 39 -18.34 -13.38 1.37
CA LYS A 39 -18.82 -12.28 0.53
C LYS A 39 -19.75 -11.32 1.28
N GLY A 40 -20.60 -11.84 2.16
CA GLY A 40 -21.51 -11.03 2.98
C GLY A 40 -20.79 -10.11 3.97
N ASN A 41 -19.79 -10.62 4.70
CA ASN A 41 -19.02 -9.80 5.62
C ASN A 41 -18.13 -8.79 4.87
N LEU A 42 -17.50 -9.22 3.77
CA LEU A 42 -16.68 -8.34 2.93
C LEU A 42 -17.50 -7.20 2.32
N GLN A 43 -18.72 -7.47 1.83
CA GLN A 43 -19.61 -6.43 1.30
C GLN A 43 -19.99 -5.42 2.38
N LYS A 44 -20.21 -5.88 3.62
CA LYS A 44 -20.47 -4.99 4.76
C LYS A 44 -19.26 -4.09 5.03
N ILE A 45 -18.06 -4.66 5.12
CA ILE A 45 -16.83 -3.88 5.30
C ILE A 45 -16.67 -2.87 4.17
N PHE A 46 -16.82 -3.29 2.92
CA PHE A 46 -16.75 -2.42 1.75
C PHE A 46 -17.70 -1.22 1.88
N ASN A 47 -18.97 -1.47 2.23
CA ASN A 47 -19.98 -0.41 2.35
C ASN A 47 -19.68 0.55 3.51
N ASP A 48 -19.30 0.03 4.67
CA ASP A 48 -18.97 0.84 5.85
C ASP A 48 -17.82 1.81 5.54
N GLU A 49 -16.75 1.28 4.95
CA GLU A 49 -15.53 2.04 4.66
C GLU A 49 -15.74 2.99 3.48
N LEU A 50 -16.49 2.59 2.45
CA LEU A 50 -16.85 3.48 1.35
C LEU A 50 -17.71 4.65 1.84
N SER A 51 -18.63 4.44 2.79
CA SER A 51 -19.40 5.54 3.39
C SER A 51 -18.48 6.55 4.07
N PHE A 52 -17.54 6.07 4.90
CA PHE A 52 -16.56 6.92 5.57
C PHE A 52 -15.72 7.74 4.57
N ILE A 53 -15.25 7.11 3.49
CA ILE A 53 -14.47 7.80 2.45
C ILE A 53 -15.32 8.86 1.73
N LYS A 54 -16.59 8.56 1.43
CA LYS A 54 -17.51 9.52 0.78
C LYS A 54 -17.77 10.76 1.64
N ASP A 55 -17.82 10.57 2.96
CA ASP A 55 -18.04 11.63 3.94
C ASP A 55 -16.76 12.41 4.29
N SER A 56 -15.60 11.98 3.80
CA SER A 56 -14.33 12.68 4.04
C SER A 56 -14.31 14.05 3.34
N GLU A 57 -13.88 15.09 4.05
CA GLU A 57 -13.86 16.46 3.53
C GLU A 57 -12.81 16.63 2.42
N HIS A 58 -11.67 15.98 2.58
CA HIS A 58 -10.55 16.04 1.65
C HIS A 58 -10.18 14.63 1.18
N LEU A 59 -10.02 14.50 -0.14
CA LEU A 59 -9.49 13.30 -0.79
C LEU A 59 -8.31 13.73 -1.66
N ALA A 60 -7.18 13.05 -1.52
CA ALA A 60 -6.01 13.26 -2.35
C ALA A 60 -6.19 12.63 -3.75
N VAL A 61 -5.32 12.99 -4.70
CA VAL A 61 -5.44 12.51 -6.10
C VAL A 61 -5.29 11.00 -6.22
N ASP A 62 -4.35 10.41 -5.50
CA ASP A 62 -4.14 8.97 -5.44
C ASP A 62 -5.35 8.23 -4.84
N GLU A 63 -5.99 8.81 -3.82
CA GLU A 63 -7.22 8.29 -3.24
C GLU A 63 -8.39 8.34 -4.23
N LEU A 64 -8.55 9.46 -4.94
CA LEU A 64 -9.54 9.60 -6.01
C LEU A 64 -9.26 8.66 -7.19
N TRP A 65 -8.00 8.42 -7.52
CA TRP A 65 -7.59 7.48 -8.56
C TRP A 65 -7.94 6.04 -8.18
N ALA A 66 -7.72 5.64 -6.93
CA ALA A 66 -8.16 4.34 -6.43
C ALA A 66 -9.70 4.21 -6.48
N LEU A 67 -10.45 5.24 -6.07
CA LEU A 67 -11.91 5.25 -6.22
C LEU A 67 -12.36 5.16 -7.69
N LYS A 68 -11.67 5.83 -8.62
CA LYS A 68 -11.93 5.73 -10.06
C LYS A 68 -11.84 4.29 -10.54
N ASN A 69 -10.77 3.58 -10.17
CA ASN A 69 -10.60 2.16 -10.49
C ASN A 69 -11.71 1.28 -9.88
N ILE A 70 -12.13 1.53 -8.64
CA ILE A 70 -13.26 0.81 -8.02
C ILE A 70 -14.57 1.07 -8.78
N SER A 71 -14.80 2.32 -9.20
CA SER A 71 -16.01 2.71 -9.91
C SER A 71 -16.12 2.07 -11.31
N GLU A 72 -14.99 1.75 -11.92
CA GLU A 72 -14.90 1.04 -13.19
C GLU A 72 -15.24 -0.46 -13.02
N LEU A 73 -14.78 -1.08 -11.93
CA LEU A 73 -15.10 -2.47 -11.60
C LEU A 73 -16.60 -2.66 -11.27
N THR A 74 -17.17 -1.73 -10.51
CA THR A 74 -18.55 -1.83 -9.99
C THR A 74 -19.61 -1.18 -10.89
N ASN A 75 -19.19 -0.36 -11.86
CA ASN A 75 -20.06 0.53 -12.62
C ASN A 75 -20.94 1.47 -11.75
N ASP A 76 -20.47 1.86 -10.58
CA ASP A 76 -21.20 2.78 -9.68
C ASP A 76 -21.21 4.22 -10.21
N ASN A 77 -22.30 4.62 -10.88
CA ASN A 77 -22.49 5.97 -11.41
C ASN A 77 -22.51 7.06 -10.32
N LYS A 78 -22.91 6.74 -9.08
CA LYS A 78 -22.88 7.71 -7.97
C LYS A 78 -21.44 7.97 -7.55
N LEU A 79 -20.62 6.91 -7.50
CA LEU A 79 -19.19 7.03 -7.21
C LEU A 79 -18.47 7.80 -8.32
N LYS A 80 -18.74 7.51 -9.60
CA LYS A 80 -18.19 8.26 -10.75
C LYS A 80 -18.51 9.75 -10.67
N LYS A 81 -19.75 10.10 -10.29
CA LYS A 81 -20.17 11.50 -10.09
C LYS A 81 -19.38 12.16 -8.96
N LEU A 82 -19.27 11.50 -7.80
CA LEU A 82 -18.51 12.02 -6.66
C LEU A 82 -17.04 12.26 -7.03
N ILE A 83 -16.39 11.32 -7.71
CA ILE A 83 -14.99 11.46 -8.12
C ILE A 83 -14.82 12.71 -9.00
N LYS A 84 -15.72 12.91 -9.97
CA LYS A 84 -15.70 14.10 -10.83
C LYS A 84 -15.86 15.40 -10.02
N GLU A 85 -16.80 15.44 -9.08
CA GLU A 85 -17.02 16.61 -8.22
C GLU A 85 -15.81 16.90 -7.33
N ARG A 86 -15.14 15.86 -6.80
CA ARG A 86 -13.97 16.00 -5.93
C ARG A 86 -12.68 16.30 -6.72
N ALA A 87 -12.57 15.87 -7.97
CA ALA A 87 -11.42 16.17 -8.84
C ALA A 87 -11.22 17.67 -9.05
N GLU A 88 -12.30 18.46 -9.06
CA GLU A 88 -12.23 19.93 -9.17
C GLU A 88 -11.46 20.56 -7.99
N ALA A 89 -11.62 20.01 -6.78
CA ALA A 89 -10.95 20.49 -5.57
C ALA A 89 -9.43 20.22 -5.54
N VAL A 90 -8.96 19.29 -6.39
CA VAL A 90 -7.54 18.92 -6.53
C VAL A 90 -6.97 19.35 -7.88
N SER A 91 -7.60 20.31 -8.56
CA SER A 91 -7.20 20.79 -9.89
C SER A 91 -5.79 21.40 -9.97
N GLY A 92 -5.17 21.75 -8.84
CA GLY A 92 -3.79 22.21 -8.76
C GLY A 92 -2.77 21.12 -8.36
N ASP A 93 -3.23 19.89 -8.16
CA ASP A 93 -2.37 18.82 -7.67
C ASP A 93 -1.43 18.30 -8.79
N PRO A 94 -0.13 18.07 -8.49
CA PRO A 94 0.84 17.61 -9.49
C PRO A 94 0.50 16.29 -10.18
N PHE A 95 -0.35 15.47 -9.58
CA PHE A 95 -0.69 14.12 -10.04
C PHE A 95 -2.03 14.08 -10.80
N LEU A 96 -2.68 15.22 -11.05
CA LEU A 96 -4.04 15.32 -11.61
C LEU A 96 -4.27 14.51 -12.90
N LEU A 97 -3.21 14.30 -13.69
CA LEU A 97 -3.19 13.45 -14.89
C LEU A 97 -3.69 12.00 -14.66
N LEU A 98 -3.70 11.51 -13.41
CA LEU A 98 -4.33 10.22 -13.06
C LEU A 98 -5.87 10.25 -13.17
N LEU A 99 -6.46 11.43 -12.95
CA LEU A 99 -7.90 11.63 -12.97
C LEU A 99 -8.35 12.18 -14.32
N ASP A 100 -7.64 13.17 -14.83
CA ASP A 100 -7.93 13.90 -16.06
C ASP A 100 -6.78 13.80 -17.07
N PRO A 101 -6.91 13.02 -18.16
CA PRO A 101 -5.85 12.86 -19.15
C PRO A 101 -5.52 14.15 -19.92
N GLU A 102 -6.38 15.18 -19.86
CA GLU A 102 -6.15 16.48 -20.49
C GLU A 102 -5.46 17.48 -19.55
N ALA A 103 -5.18 17.10 -18.30
CA ALA A 103 -4.46 17.94 -17.36
C ALA A 103 -3.05 18.26 -17.85
N SER A 104 -2.55 19.45 -17.50
CA SER A 104 -1.20 19.86 -17.86
C SER A 104 -0.14 19.04 -17.12
N ARG A 105 0.95 18.70 -17.81
CA ARG A 105 2.15 18.13 -17.19
C ARG A 105 2.82 19.17 -16.28
N ILE A 106 3.50 18.70 -15.24
CA ILE A 106 4.23 19.56 -14.31
C ILE A 106 5.68 19.74 -14.73
N SER A 107 6.25 20.92 -14.53
CA SER A 107 7.69 21.11 -14.78
C SER A 107 8.53 20.36 -13.74
N LEU A 108 9.31 19.38 -14.20
CA LEU A 108 10.27 18.68 -13.34
C LEU A 108 11.51 19.53 -13.12
N SER A 109 12.05 19.50 -11.90
CA SER A 109 13.36 20.08 -11.61
C SER A 109 14.43 19.47 -12.51
N SER A 110 15.40 20.27 -12.98
CA SER A 110 16.61 19.73 -13.62
C SER A 110 17.58 19.11 -12.61
N ASP A 111 17.52 19.57 -11.35
CA ASP A 111 18.24 18.98 -10.24
C ASP A 111 17.39 17.87 -9.62
N MET A 112 17.91 16.65 -9.67
CA MET A 112 17.27 15.48 -9.08
C MET A 112 17.25 15.56 -7.54
N GLY A 113 18.18 16.30 -6.94
CA GLY A 113 18.39 16.30 -5.50
C GLY A 113 18.89 14.96 -4.96
N ILE A 114 18.70 14.76 -3.67
CA ILE A 114 19.05 13.53 -2.93
C ILE A 114 17.90 13.15 -1.98
N GLY A 115 17.93 11.92 -1.48
CA GLY A 115 16.97 11.40 -0.50
C GLY A 115 15.51 11.66 -0.86
N GLY A 116 14.74 12.21 0.08
CA GLY A 116 13.30 12.43 -0.11
C GLY A 116 12.95 13.27 -1.34
N GLN A 117 13.75 14.29 -1.67
CA GLN A 117 13.54 15.12 -2.86
C GLN A 117 13.69 14.31 -4.16
N LYS A 118 14.70 13.43 -4.20
CA LYS A 118 14.94 12.55 -5.34
C LYS A 118 13.85 11.50 -5.50
N LEU A 119 13.39 10.92 -4.39
CA LEU A 119 12.25 10.02 -4.41
C LEU A 119 10.98 10.73 -4.93
N PHE A 120 10.71 11.95 -4.44
CA PHE A 120 9.60 12.76 -4.94
C PHE A 120 9.71 13.06 -6.43
N ASN A 121 10.90 13.42 -6.92
CA ASN A 121 11.15 13.63 -8.35
C ASN A 121 10.92 12.36 -9.19
N PHE A 122 11.29 11.19 -8.68
CA PHE A 122 10.96 9.91 -9.32
C PHE A 122 9.45 9.64 -9.34
N MET A 123 8.75 9.86 -8.22
CA MET A 123 7.30 9.67 -8.14
C MET A 123 6.51 10.65 -9.02
N SER A 124 7.05 11.85 -9.22
CA SER A 124 6.47 12.91 -10.05
C SER A 124 6.75 12.73 -11.54
N ALA A 125 7.74 11.90 -11.91
CA ALA A 125 8.19 11.75 -13.28
C ALA A 125 7.09 11.38 -14.30
N PRO A 126 6.13 10.47 -14.01
CA PRO A 126 5.04 10.14 -14.94
C PRO A 126 4.24 11.35 -15.45
N PHE A 127 4.14 12.38 -14.60
CA PHE A 127 3.31 13.56 -14.80
C PHE A 127 4.11 14.75 -15.32
N GLY A 128 5.42 14.56 -15.50
CA GLY A 128 6.37 15.64 -15.66
C GLY A 128 6.70 16.03 -17.10
N GLU A 129 7.28 17.21 -17.24
CA GLU A 129 7.90 17.75 -18.45
C GLU A 129 9.29 18.38 -18.13
N PRO A 130 10.21 18.50 -19.12
CA PRO A 130 10.10 18.04 -20.49
C PRO A 130 10.15 16.51 -20.56
N GLU A 131 9.46 15.95 -21.57
CA GLU A 131 9.27 14.50 -21.75
C GLU A 131 10.57 13.69 -21.64
N LYS A 132 11.65 14.14 -22.28
CA LYS A 132 12.97 13.47 -22.21
C LYS A 132 13.50 13.33 -20.78
N ARG A 133 13.24 14.33 -19.92
CA ARG A 133 13.65 14.30 -18.51
C ARG A 133 12.75 13.35 -17.72
N ALA A 134 11.45 13.45 -17.91
CA ALA A 134 10.47 12.55 -17.30
C ALA A 134 10.78 11.07 -17.58
N ILE A 135 10.99 10.71 -18.85
CA ILE A 135 11.38 9.36 -19.27
C ILE A 135 12.73 8.96 -18.64
N SER A 136 13.71 9.86 -18.61
CA SER A 136 15.00 9.58 -17.96
C SER A 136 14.84 9.28 -16.47
N TYR A 137 13.98 10.01 -15.77
CA TYR A 137 13.73 9.83 -14.33
C TYR A 137 13.01 8.51 -14.07
N VAL A 138 11.98 8.17 -14.85
CA VAL A 138 11.32 6.86 -14.79
C VAL A 138 12.34 5.74 -14.99
N ASN A 139 13.16 5.82 -16.04
CA ASN A 139 14.17 4.80 -16.33
C ASN A 139 15.21 4.66 -15.22
N GLN A 140 15.74 5.78 -14.72
CA GLN A 140 16.65 5.76 -13.58
C GLN A 140 16.00 5.08 -12.38
N PHE A 141 14.73 5.39 -12.09
CA PHE A 141 14.03 4.77 -10.97
C PHE A 141 13.86 3.26 -11.17
N MET A 142 13.56 2.78 -12.39
CA MET A 142 13.41 1.34 -12.67
C MET A 142 14.71 0.53 -12.52
N GLU A 143 15.87 1.18 -12.59
CA GLU A 143 17.19 0.55 -12.39
C GLU A 143 17.62 0.51 -10.91
N TYR A 144 16.91 1.19 -10.01
CA TYR A 144 17.22 1.14 -8.58
C TYR A 144 16.95 -0.26 -8.00
N LYS A 145 17.95 -0.82 -7.30
CA LYS A 145 17.79 -2.05 -6.51
C LYS A 145 17.06 -1.75 -5.21
N ALA A 146 15.74 -1.70 -5.27
CA ALA A 146 14.88 -1.35 -4.16
C ALA A 146 14.20 -2.57 -3.51
N THR A 147 13.76 -2.39 -2.27
CA THR A 147 12.84 -3.28 -1.55
C THR A 147 11.75 -2.42 -0.91
N GLY A 148 10.77 -3.05 -0.23
CA GLY A 148 9.90 -2.30 0.67
C GLY A 148 9.00 -1.27 -0.05
N TYR A 149 8.96 -0.08 0.53
CA TYR A 149 8.20 1.06 0.02
C TYR A 149 8.64 1.44 -1.40
N ILE A 150 9.95 1.55 -1.59
CA ILE A 150 10.55 2.04 -2.83
C ILE A 150 10.26 1.07 -3.98
N LEU A 151 10.35 -0.25 -3.76
CA LEU A 151 9.98 -1.26 -4.76
C LEU A 151 8.51 -1.13 -5.18
N THR A 152 7.63 -0.94 -4.20
CA THR A 152 6.18 -0.81 -4.44
C THR A 152 5.89 0.45 -5.26
N HIS A 153 6.59 1.54 -4.98
CA HIS A 153 6.46 2.79 -5.71
C HIS A 153 7.14 2.77 -7.09
N GLN A 154 8.15 1.94 -7.33
CA GLN A 154 8.65 1.68 -8.69
C GLN A 154 7.52 1.12 -9.57
N PHE A 155 6.71 0.19 -9.04
CA PHE A 155 5.57 -0.32 -9.78
C PHE A 155 4.54 0.77 -10.09
N PHE A 156 4.14 1.57 -9.09
CA PHE A 156 3.20 2.68 -9.31
C PHE A 156 3.72 3.68 -10.33
N VAL A 157 4.98 4.11 -10.24
CA VAL A 157 5.59 5.04 -11.21
C VAL A 157 5.56 4.47 -12.62
N LEU A 158 5.88 3.18 -12.78
CA LEU A 158 5.83 2.54 -14.09
C LEU A 158 4.40 2.50 -14.65
N GLU A 159 3.44 2.07 -13.82
CA GLU A 159 2.03 1.98 -14.21
C GLU A 159 1.47 3.37 -14.57
N TRP A 160 1.73 4.38 -13.76
CA TRP A 160 1.29 5.75 -14.03
C TRP A 160 1.94 6.33 -15.28
N ALA A 161 3.21 6.03 -15.55
CA ALA A 161 3.86 6.48 -16.79
C ALA A 161 3.21 5.86 -18.03
N ILE A 162 2.73 4.61 -17.94
CA ILE A 162 1.95 3.96 -18.99
C ILE A 162 0.56 4.60 -19.10
N GLN A 163 -0.16 4.75 -17.99
CA GLN A 163 -1.54 5.29 -17.97
C GLN A 163 -1.62 6.73 -18.49
N THR A 164 -0.60 7.54 -18.23
CA THR A 164 -0.49 8.93 -18.70
C THR A 164 0.11 9.06 -20.10
N GLY A 165 0.37 7.94 -20.78
CA GLY A 165 0.92 7.91 -22.14
C GLY A 165 2.36 8.46 -22.24
N LEU A 166 3.09 8.61 -21.14
CA LEU A 166 4.50 9.04 -21.16
C LEU A 166 5.39 7.96 -21.80
N ILE A 167 5.08 6.69 -21.58
CA ILE A 167 5.78 5.54 -22.15
C ILE A 167 4.79 4.50 -22.67
N SER A 168 5.22 3.68 -23.64
CA SER A 168 4.42 2.56 -24.15
C SER A 168 4.50 1.34 -23.23
N ALA A 169 3.37 0.67 -23.00
CA ALA A 169 3.28 -0.56 -22.21
C ALA A 169 4.16 -1.70 -22.75
N ASP A 170 4.26 -1.84 -24.08
CA ASP A 170 4.97 -2.94 -24.73
C ASP A 170 6.46 -2.96 -24.35
N ASN A 171 7.06 -1.76 -24.28
CA ASN A 171 8.48 -1.58 -23.98
C ASN A 171 8.85 -1.96 -22.54
N TYR A 172 7.87 -2.02 -21.62
CA TYR A 172 8.10 -2.25 -20.19
C TYR A 172 7.36 -3.46 -19.63
N SER A 173 6.74 -4.27 -20.48
CA SER A 173 6.04 -5.51 -20.08
C SER A 173 6.91 -6.43 -19.20
N LEU A 174 8.16 -6.67 -19.60
CA LEU A 174 9.12 -7.48 -18.84
C LEU A 174 9.49 -6.84 -17.49
N LYS A 175 9.70 -5.52 -17.47
CA LYS A 175 10.03 -4.80 -16.23
C LYS A 175 8.84 -4.80 -15.26
N LYS A 176 7.62 -4.63 -15.77
CA LYS A 176 6.39 -4.72 -14.97
C LYS A 176 6.26 -6.10 -14.33
N LEU A 177 6.49 -7.18 -15.09
CA LEU A 177 6.49 -8.54 -14.57
C LEU A 177 7.58 -8.75 -13.51
N GLU A 178 8.81 -8.27 -13.75
CA GLU A 178 9.91 -8.35 -12.78
C GLU A 178 9.54 -7.69 -11.44
N LEU A 179 8.96 -6.48 -11.48
CA LEU A 179 8.54 -5.75 -10.28
C LEU A 179 7.43 -6.49 -9.54
N LEU A 180 6.43 -7.01 -10.26
CA LEU A 180 5.33 -7.79 -9.67
C LEU A 180 5.85 -9.05 -8.96
N THR A 181 6.76 -9.80 -9.58
CA THR A 181 7.38 -10.98 -8.95
C THR A 181 8.11 -10.62 -7.66
N ARG A 182 8.88 -9.52 -7.66
CA ARG A 182 9.59 -9.05 -6.45
C ARG A 182 8.62 -8.59 -5.37
N ILE A 183 7.55 -7.88 -5.74
CA ILE A 183 6.50 -7.46 -4.80
C ILE A 183 5.80 -8.68 -4.19
N TYR A 184 5.47 -9.69 -5.01
CA TYR A 184 4.91 -10.96 -4.56
C TYR A 184 5.82 -11.67 -3.56
N ASP A 185 7.12 -11.77 -3.87
CA ASP A 185 8.11 -12.40 -3.01
C ASP A 185 8.28 -11.69 -1.66
N GLU A 186 8.10 -10.37 -1.60
CA GLU A 186 8.09 -9.63 -0.34
C GLU A 186 6.76 -9.80 0.39
N GLN A 187 5.63 -9.74 -0.31
CA GLN A 187 4.29 -9.85 0.27
C GLN A 187 4.02 -11.22 0.89
N THR A 188 4.48 -12.30 0.27
CA THR A 188 4.33 -13.67 0.81
C THR A 188 5.06 -13.87 2.14
N LYS A 189 6.15 -13.14 2.35
CA LYS A 189 6.98 -13.14 3.56
C LYS A 189 6.52 -12.10 4.59
N ASP A 190 5.69 -11.16 4.18
CA ASP A 190 5.17 -10.12 5.06
C ASP A 190 4.08 -10.68 5.97
N ASN A 191 4.36 -10.64 7.27
CA ASN A 191 3.45 -11.10 8.32
C ASN A 191 2.95 -9.92 9.18
N PHE A 192 3.25 -8.68 8.78
CA PHE A 192 2.84 -7.48 9.49
C PHE A 192 1.97 -6.61 8.61
N PHE A 193 0.75 -6.38 9.04
CA PHE A 193 -0.14 -5.49 8.34
C PHE A 193 0.32 -4.02 8.47
N SER A 194 0.31 -3.30 7.36
CA SER A 194 0.65 -1.89 7.23
C SER A 194 -0.08 -1.28 6.01
N ASP A 195 0.07 0.03 5.81
CA ASP A 195 -0.30 0.70 4.55
C ASP A 195 0.35 0.03 3.33
N LEU A 196 1.64 -0.31 3.43
CA LEU A 196 2.38 -0.99 2.36
C LEU A 196 1.82 -2.37 2.06
N TYR A 197 1.37 -3.08 3.09
CA TYR A 197 0.69 -4.36 2.93
C TYR A 197 -0.56 -4.18 2.06
N ALA A 198 -1.38 -3.17 2.36
CA ALA A 198 -2.57 -2.85 1.59
C ALA A 198 -2.24 -2.44 0.14
N GLU A 199 -1.23 -1.60 -0.08
CA GLU A 199 -0.75 -1.21 -1.41
C GLU A 199 -0.36 -2.44 -2.24
N ARG A 200 0.45 -3.33 -1.67
CA ARG A 200 0.94 -4.53 -2.38
C ARG A 200 -0.17 -5.51 -2.69
N VAL A 201 -1.05 -5.79 -1.74
CA VAL A 201 -2.22 -6.66 -1.99
C VAL A 201 -3.06 -6.08 -3.12
N THR A 202 -3.29 -4.77 -3.13
CA THR A 202 -4.06 -4.10 -4.18
C THR A 202 -3.37 -4.20 -5.55
N ILE A 203 -2.06 -3.95 -5.61
CA ILE A 203 -1.25 -4.12 -6.83
C ILE A 203 -1.34 -5.56 -7.33
N LEU A 204 -1.10 -6.54 -6.46
CA LEU A 204 -1.06 -7.94 -6.84
C LEU A 204 -2.42 -8.44 -7.31
N PHE A 205 -3.52 -8.06 -6.64
CA PHE A 205 -4.86 -8.43 -7.08
C PHE A 205 -5.25 -7.78 -8.41
N LYS A 206 -4.76 -6.57 -8.69
CA LYS A 206 -5.10 -5.85 -9.92
C LYS A 206 -4.26 -6.30 -11.12
N TYR A 207 -2.99 -6.61 -10.91
CA TYR A 207 -2.00 -6.71 -11.99
C TYR A 207 -1.26 -8.04 -12.07
N ALA A 208 -1.43 -8.94 -11.09
CA ALA A 208 -0.81 -10.26 -11.10
C ALA A 208 -1.87 -11.37 -11.08
N ASP A 209 -1.46 -12.55 -11.51
CA ASP A 209 -2.21 -13.79 -11.30
C ASP A 209 -1.75 -14.40 -9.97
N VAL A 210 -2.57 -14.27 -8.93
CA VAL A 210 -2.23 -14.65 -7.56
C VAL A 210 -3.00 -15.91 -7.19
N ASP A 211 -2.32 -16.91 -6.61
CA ASP A 211 -2.96 -18.12 -6.10
C ASP A 211 -4.05 -17.80 -5.05
N PHE A 212 -5.21 -18.45 -5.17
CA PHE A 212 -6.37 -18.18 -4.32
C PHE A 212 -6.08 -18.33 -2.81
N GLU A 213 -5.22 -19.28 -2.41
CA GLU A 213 -4.84 -19.44 -1.00
C GLU A 213 -4.02 -18.28 -0.47
N ASP A 214 -3.16 -17.66 -1.29
CA ASP A 214 -2.42 -16.45 -0.91
C ASP A 214 -3.35 -15.24 -0.85
N GLN A 215 -4.27 -15.09 -1.83
CA GLN A 215 -5.30 -14.05 -1.78
C GLN A 215 -6.13 -14.14 -0.49
N LYS A 216 -6.57 -15.35 -0.14
CA LYS A 216 -7.34 -15.66 1.05
C LYS A 216 -6.56 -15.38 2.33
N LYS A 217 -5.27 -15.74 2.39
CA LYS A 217 -4.37 -15.42 3.50
C LYS A 217 -4.27 -13.91 3.69
N TRP A 218 -4.03 -13.16 2.62
CA TRP A 218 -3.88 -11.71 2.71
C TRP A 218 -5.18 -11.00 3.08
N MET A 219 -6.30 -11.43 2.50
CA MET A 219 -7.61 -10.89 2.85
C MET A 219 -7.99 -11.22 4.30
N SER A 220 -7.63 -12.40 4.80
CA SER A 220 -7.82 -12.75 6.22
C SER A 220 -7.05 -11.81 7.14
N MET A 221 -5.81 -11.45 6.78
CA MET A 221 -5.01 -10.49 7.54
C MET A 221 -5.63 -9.09 7.51
N ILE A 222 -6.08 -8.63 6.35
CA ILE A 222 -6.81 -7.35 6.22
C ILE A 222 -8.03 -7.35 7.15
N VAL A 223 -8.90 -8.34 7.06
CA VAL A 223 -10.11 -8.39 7.90
C VAL A 223 -9.76 -8.49 9.39
N GLN A 224 -8.74 -9.26 9.76
CA GLN A 224 -8.28 -9.39 11.15
C GLN A 224 -7.82 -8.06 11.74
N MET A 225 -7.14 -7.24 10.95
CA MET A 225 -6.50 -6.01 11.42
C MET A 225 -7.44 -4.81 11.41
N ARG A 226 -8.66 -4.97 10.91
CA ARG A 226 -9.69 -3.95 10.98
C ARG A 226 -10.06 -3.68 12.44
N LYS A 227 -10.07 -2.42 12.84
CA LYS A 227 -10.51 -2.01 14.18
C LYS A 227 -12.01 -2.22 14.34
N SER A 228 -12.45 -2.44 15.58
CA SER A 228 -13.89 -2.54 15.89
C SER A 228 -14.68 -1.28 15.53
N SER A 229 -14.03 -0.12 15.54
CA SER A 229 -14.58 1.17 15.11
C SER A 229 -14.56 1.40 13.59
N GLY A 230 -14.05 0.45 12.80
CA GLY A 230 -13.72 0.63 11.39
C GLY A 230 -12.31 1.17 11.16
N GLY A 231 -11.82 1.04 9.93
CA GLY A 231 -10.46 1.41 9.53
C GLY A 231 -9.35 0.49 10.04
N TRP A 232 -8.11 0.82 9.68
CA TRP A 232 -6.92 -0.03 9.91
C TRP A 232 -5.82 0.62 10.74
N GLY A 233 -6.05 1.82 11.28
CA GLY A 233 -5.05 2.53 12.07
C GLY A 233 -4.00 3.23 11.22
N LEU A 234 -3.28 4.15 11.87
CA LEU A 234 -2.21 4.91 11.25
C LEU A 234 -0.91 4.16 11.47
N PHE A 235 -0.16 3.96 10.39
CA PHE A 235 1.16 3.36 10.41
C PHE A 235 2.18 4.45 10.15
N GLU A 236 3.25 4.46 10.94
CA GLU A 236 4.41 5.29 10.67
C GLU A 236 5.56 4.36 10.32
N ARG A 237 6.24 4.64 9.22
CA ARG A 237 7.40 3.87 8.81
C ARG A 237 8.59 4.78 8.57
N ARG A 238 9.78 4.30 8.90
CA ARG A 238 11.03 4.95 8.56
C ARG A 238 11.54 4.31 7.29
N GLU A 239 11.75 5.13 6.27
CA GLU A 239 12.38 4.72 5.02
C GLU A 239 13.72 5.42 4.88
N THR A 240 14.75 4.68 4.50
CA THR A 240 16.06 5.22 4.13
C THR A 240 16.18 5.20 2.61
N PHE A 241 16.38 6.35 1.99
CA PHE A 241 16.61 6.48 0.56
C PHE A 241 17.77 7.41 0.29
N ASP A 242 18.71 6.96 -0.55
CA ASP A 242 19.93 7.72 -0.90
C ASP A 242 20.70 8.25 0.34
N GLY A 243 20.77 7.42 1.39
CA GLY A 243 21.43 7.75 2.66
C GLY A 243 20.68 8.72 3.58
N GLN A 244 19.44 9.09 3.25
CA GLN A 244 18.60 9.95 4.08
C GLN A 244 17.39 9.19 4.63
N ASP A 245 17.11 9.39 5.91
CA ASP A 245 15.92 8.86 6.57
C ASP A 245 14.74 9.82 6.40
N ALA A 246 13.59 9.27 6.05
CA ALA A 246 12.30 9.94 6.09
C ALA A 246 11.31 9.13 6.93
N VAL A 247 10.38 9.81 7.60
CA VAL A 247 9.23 9.17 8.23
C VAL A 247 8.03 9.38 7.32
N ILE A 248 7.46 8.28 6.85
CA ILE A 248 6.28 8.26 6.00
C ILE A 248 5.08 7.96 6.88
N LYS A 249 4.04 8.79 6.76
CA LYS A 249 2.78 8.70 7.49
C LYS A 249 1.63 8.85 6.49
N PRO A 250 1.17 7.77 5.86
CA PRO A 250 0.02 7.84 4.97
C PRO A 250 -1.23 8.26 5.74
N GLY A 251 -2.14 8.92 5.03
CA GLY A 251 -3.47 9.24 5.56
C GLY A 251 -4.27 7.97 5.86
N ASP A 252 -5.22 8.08 6.79
CA ASP A 252 -6.15 6.97 7.10
C ASP A 252 -6.99 6.60 5.85
N VAL A 253 -7.38 7.60 5.06
CA VAL A 253 -8.18 7.42 3.84
C VAL A 253 -7.40 6.62 2.77
N HIS A 254 -6.13 6.94 2.53
CA HIS A 254 -5.23 6.18 1.64
C HIS A 254 -5.25 4.67 1.88
N THR A 255 -5.05 4.24 3.13
CA THR A 255 -5.06 2.80 3.44
C THR A 255 -6.45 2.20 3.23
N ARG A 256 -7.51 2.91 3.62
CA ARG A 256 -8.90 2.43 3.48
C ARG A 256 -9.30 2.25 2.03
N VAL A 257 -8.97 3.21 1.15
CA VAL A 257 -9.38 3.15 -0.26
C VAL A 257 -8.70 2.00 -0.99
N LEU A 258 -7.41 1.77 -0.72
CA LEU A 258 -6.69 0.60 -1.25
C LEU A 258 -7.31 -0.71 -0.77
N ILE A 259 -7.65 -0.80 0.52
CA ILE A 259 -8.29 -2.01 1.07
C ILE A 259 -9.65 -2.27 0.45
N ILE A 260 -10.53 -1.27 0.30
CA ILE A 260 -11.83 -1.52 -0.34
C ILE A 260 -11.68 -1.87 -1.83
N TRP A 261 -10.62 -1.39 -2.48
CA TRP A 261 -10.28 -1.83 -3.83
C TRP A 261 -9.88 -3.31 -3.87
N ALA A 262 -8.98 -3.73 -2.98
CA ALA A 262 -8.61 -5.13 -2.83
C ALA A 262 -9.81 -6.02 -2.46
N ILE A 263 -10.68 -5.56 -1.56
CA ILE A 263 -11.91 -6.26 -1.18
C ILE A 263 -12.83 -6.44 -2.40
N GLN A 264 -13.06 -5.39 -3.19
CA GLN A 264 -13.90 -5.48 -4.38
C GLN A 264 -13.37 -6.54 -5.35
N MET A 265 -12.08 -6.50 -5.67
CA MET A 265 -11.45 -7.48 -6.57
C MET A 265 -11.56 -8.91 -6.02
N TYR A 266 -11.37 -9.09 -4.70
CA TYR A 266 -11.51 -10.39 -4.07
C TYR A 266 -12.95 -10.91 -4.08
N MET A 267 -13.95 -10.06 -3.84
CA MET A 267 -15.36 -10.44 -3.91
C MET A 267 -15.82 -10.87 -5.30
N ASP A 268 -15.21 -10.33 -6.35
CA ASP A 268 -15.48 -10.72 -7.74
C ASP A 268 -14.93 -12.12 -8.09
N MET A 269 -13.98 -12.62 -7.29
CA MET A 269 -13.41 -13.98 -7.41
C MET A 269 -14.16 -15.04 -6.58
N LEU A 270 -15.04 -14.63 -5.66
CA LEU A 270 -15.89 -15.50 -4.83
C LEU A 270 -17.25 -15.80 -5.48
#